data_AF-A0A7C7C1H0-F1
#
_entry.id   AF-A0A7C7C1H0-F1
#
_cell.length_a   1.000
_cell.length_b   1.000
_cell.length_c   1.000
_cell.angle_alpha   90.00
_cell.angle_beta   90.00
_cell.angle_gamma   90.00
#
_symmetry.space_group_name_H-M   'P 1'
#
loop_
_entity.id
_entity.type
_entity.pdbx_description
1 polymer ?
#
loop_
_entity_poly.entity_id
_entity_poly.type
_entity_poly.pdbx_seq_one_letter_code
_entity_poly.pdbx_strand_id
1 'polypeptide(L)'
;MTDFTYYTYYTYYQCDSTEGFSTEVKGSNGNTYTVRYVASNHKEHDCSHGYSCTCPVYKSTKTALCKHIEQARKEGRHCTWMQFLDGGQPTVEPDGTHLCPECGSDVTKRQWAC
;
A
#
# COMPACT_ATOMS: atom_id res chain seq x y z
N MET A 1 -34.11 -21.32 19.24
CA MET A 1 -33.82 -19.91 19.58
C MET A 1 -32.68 -19.47 18.71
N THR A 2 -32.89 -18.51 17.83
CA THR A 2 -31.85 -17.91 16.98
C THR A 2 -31.19 -16.80 17.79
N ASP A 3 -29.90 -16.96 18.07
CA ASP A 3 -29.10 -15.94 18.72
C ASP A 3 -28.81 -14.83 17.71
N PHE A 4 -29.34 -13.63 17.95
CA PHE A 4 -29.09 -12.47 17.09
C PHE A 4 -27.89 -11.72 17.64
N THR A 5 -26.71 -11.97 17.07
CA THR A 5 -25.53 -11.16 17.34
C THR A 5 -25.70 -9.79 16.67
N TYR A 6 -25.74 -8.72 17.47
CA TYR A 6 -25.74 -7.36 16.97
C TYR A 6 -24.29 -6.95 16.66
N TYR A 7 -24.00 -6.63 15.40
CA TYR A 7 -22.72 -6.06 14.99
C TYR A 7 -22.78 -4.54 15.02
N THR A 8 -21.76 -3.89 15.58
CA THR A 8 -21.57 -2.44 15.43
C THR A 8 -20.54 -2.16 14.34
N TYR A 9 -20.90 -1.37 13.33
CA TYR A 9 -20.01 -1.03 12.23
C TYR A 9 -19.37 0.34 12.44
N TYR A 10 -18.05 0.41 12.33
CA TYR A 10 -17.27 1.64 12.38
C TYR A 10 -16.62 1.90 11.03
N THR A 11 -16.65 3.15 10.60
CA THR A 11 -16.00 3.59 9.36
C THR A 11 -14.63 4.16 9.67
N TYR A 12 -13.64 3.86 8.82
CA TYR A 12 -12.32 4.47 8.87
C TYR A 12 -11.76 4.71 7.46
N TYR A 13 -10.72 5.53 7.33
CA TYR A 13 -9.99 5.74 6.09
C TYR A 13 -8.62 5.06 6.13
N GLN A 14 -8.18 4.56 4.98
CA GLN A 14 -6.83 4.02 4.78
C GLN A 14 -6.26 4.53 3.46
N CYS A 15 -4.95 4.74 3.40
CA CYS A 15 -4.28 5.13 2.16
C CYS A 15 -4.37 4.02 1.12
N ASP A 16 -4.70 4.36 -0.13
CA ASP A 16 -4.87 3.37 -1.21
C ASP A 16 -3.59 2.61 -1.50
N SER A 17 -2.44 3.28 -1.33
CA SER A 17 -1.13 2.66 -1.48
C SER A 17 -0.88 1.48 -0.54
N THR A 18 -1.65 1.36 0.54
CA THR A 18 -1.57 0.24 1.49
C THR A 18 -1.96 -1.10 0.85
N GLU A 19 -2.92 -1.08 -0.07
CA GLU A 19 -3.43 -2.28 -0.75
C GLU A 19 -2.62 -2.57 -2.02
N GLY A 20 -2.24 -1.50 -2.73
CA GLY A 20 -1.55 -1.60 -3.99
C GLY A 20 -0.78 -0.33 -4.32
N PHE A 21 0.48 -0.48 -4.69
CA PHE A 21 1.32 0.61 -5.17
C PHE A 21 2.05 0.18 -6.42
N SER A 22 2.26 1.10 -7.37
CA SER A 22 3.09 0.86 -8.54
C SER A 22 3.82 2.14 -8.89
N THR A 23 5.12 2.04 -9.12
CA THR A 23 5.93 3.16 -9.59
C THR A 23 6.95 2.70 -10.63
N GLU A 24 7.39 3.65 -11.44
CA GLU A 24 8.49 3.48 -12.37
C GLU A 24 9.77 4.03 -11.77
N VAL A 25 10.84 3.26 -11.84
CA VAL A 25 12.18 3.66 -11.40
C VAL A 25 13.17 3.48 -12.55
N LYS A 26 14.03 4.49 -12.72
CA LYS A 26 15.06 4.47 -13.76
C LYS A 26 16.26 3.66 -13.29
N GLY A 27 16.65 2.68 -14.10
CA GLY A 27 17.88 1.93 -13.93
C GLY A 27 19.12 2.70 -14.40
N SER A 28 20.29 2.23 -13.97
CA SER A 28 21.59 2.81 -14.33
C SER A 28 21.87 2.88 -15.84
N ASN A 29 21.23 2.01 -16.62
CA ASN A 29 21.45 1.89 -18.06
C ASN A 29 20.38 2.65 -18.89
N GLY A 30 19.57 3.50 -18.24
CA GLY A 30 18.49 4.25 -18.88
C GLY A 30 17.18 3.46 -19.05
N ASN A 31 17.16 2.16 -18.75
CA ASN A 31 15.94 1.35 -18.75
C ASN A 31 15.00 1.75 -17.60
N THR A 32 13.69 1.71 -17.85
CA THR A 32 12.68 1.89 -16.80
C THR A 32 12.22 0.53 -16.27
N TYR A 33 12.15 0.40 -14.95
CA TYR A 33 11.62 -0.79 -14.28
C TYR A 33 10.38 -0.41 -13.47
N THR A 34 9.42 -1.31 -13.41
CA THR A 34 8.21 -1.13 -12.59
C THR A 34 8.41 -1.86 -11.27
N VAL A 35 8.22 -1.14 -10.18
CA VAL A 35 8.15 -1.70 -8.83
C VAL A 35 6.71 -1.66 -8.37
N ARG A 36 6.20 -2.78 -7.86
CA ARG A 36 4.82 -2.89 -7.38
C ARG A 36 4.77 -3.43 -5.97
N TYR A 37 3.82 -2.95 -5.19
CA TYR A 37 3.40 -3.57 -3.93
C TYR A 37 1.96 -4.06 -4.07
N VAL A 38 1.67 -5.27 -3.57
CA VAL A 38 0.29 -5.80 -3.56
C VAL A 38 0.07 -6.61 -2.28
N ALA A 39 -0.84 -6.13 -1.43
CA ALA A 39 -1.13 -6.77 -0.14
C ALA A 39 -1.73 -8.19 -0.27
N SER A 40 -2.49 -8.46 -1.34
CA SER A 40 -3.11 -9.78 -1.54
C SER A 40 -2.11 -10.92 -1.76
N ASN A 41 -0.84 -10.60 -2.05
CA ASN A 41 0.20 -11.60 -2.29
C ASN A 41 0.84 -12.14 -0.99
N HIS A 42 0.38 -11.71 0.19
CA HIS A 42 0.88 -12.14 1.51
C HIS A 42 0.40 -13.52 1.98
N LYS A 43 -0.10 -14.39 1.10
CA LYS A 43 -0.68 -15.70 1.49
C LYS A 43 0.35 -16.81 1.76
N GLU A 44 1.62 -16.62 1.45
CA GLU A 44 2.66 -17.61 1.75
C GLU A 44 3.25 -17.36 3.15
N HIS A 45 3.20 -18.41 3.97
CA HIS A 45 3.56 -18.44 5.40
C HIS A 45 5.00 -18.04 5.74
N ASP A 46 5.85 -17.82 4.73
CA ASP A 46 7.20 -17.30 4.90
C ASP A 46 7.27 -15.89 4.30
N CYS A 47 7.12 -14.90 5.17
CA CYS A 47 7.29 -13.46 4.93
C CYS A 47 8.37 -13.14 3.88
N SER A 48 7.99 -13.03 2.60
CA SER A 48 8.96 -12.68 1.58
C SER A 48 8.31 -11.96 0.40
N HIS A 49 8.44 -10.64 0.47
CA HIS A 49 8.30 -9.67 -0.63
C HIS A 49 6.89 -9.19 -0.95
N GLY A 50 6.36 -8.30 -0.11
CA GLY A 50 5.23 -7.45 -0.51
C GLY A 50 5.52 -6.60 -1.76
N TYR A 51 6.81 -6.38 -2.06
CA TYR A 51 7.28 -5.69 -3.26
C TYR A 51 7.75 -6.64 -4.35
N SER A 52 7.40 -6.34 -5.60
CA SER A 52 7.90 -6.99 -6.81
C SER A 52 8.56 -5.97 -7.75
N CYS A 53 9.50 -6.42 -8.58
CA CYS A 53 10.16 -5.57 -9.57
C CYS A 53 10.25 -6.27 -10.93
N THR A 54 10.10 -5.52 -12.03
CA THR A 54 10.24 -6.09 -13.39
C THR A 54 11.70 -6.30 -13.83
N CYS A 55 12.68 -5.88 -13.03
CA CYS A 55 14.08 -6.00 -13.43
C CYS A 55 14.51 -7.48 -13.54
N PRO A 56 15.38 -7.84 -14.51
CA PRO A 56 15.79 -9.23 -14.74
C PRO A 56 16.41 -9.90 -13.50
N VAL A 57 17.19 -9.14 -12.72
CA VAL A 57 17.87 -9.66 -11.51
C VAL A 57 16.86 -10.02 -10.41
N TYR A 58 15.79 -9.23 -10.25
CA TYR A 58 14.74 -9.57 -9.30
C TYR A 58 13.94 -10.78 -9.78
N LYS A 59 13.67 -10.90 -11.09
CA LYS A 59 12.98 -12.09 -11.63
C LYS A 59 13.76 -13.39 -11.39
N SER A 60 15.09 -13.35 -11.42
CA SER A 60 15.93 -14.54 -11.20
C SER A 60 16.16 -14.85 -9.72
N THR A 61 16.33 -13.83 -8.88
CA THR A 61 16.73 -14.02 -7.47
C THR A 61 15.59 -13.84 -6.46
N LYS A 62 14.50 -13.19 -6.88
CA LYS A 62 13.36 -12.77 -6.04
C LYS A 62 13.75 -11.99 -4.77
N THR A 63 14.91 -11.32 -4.77
CA THR A 63 15.46 -10.73 -3.53
C THR A 63 14.80 -9.40 -3.14
N ALA A 64 14.57 -9.22 -1.83
CA ALA A 64 14.17 -7.94 -1.23
C ALA A 64 15.20 -6.81 -1.46
N LEU A 65 16.45 -7.18 -1.75
CA LEU A 65 17.60 -6.28 -1.91
C LEU A 65 17.71 -5.70 -3.33
N CYS A 66 16.65 -5.80 -4.14
CA CYS A 66 16.63 -5.13 -5.43
C CYS A 66 16.75 -3.62 -5.24
N LYS A 67 17.80 -3.02 -5.79
CA LYS A 67 18.07 -1.57 -5.72
C LYS A 67 16.89 -0.71 -6.17
N HIS A 68 16.12 -1.20 -7.15
CA HIS A 68 14.90 -0.55 -7.64
C HIS A 68 13.79 -0.53 -6.58
N ILE A 69 13.65 -1.60 -5.78
CA ILE A 69 12.70 -1.66 -4.67
C ILE A 69 13.14 -0.71 -3.56
N GLU A 70 14.43 -0.68 -3.22
CA GLU A 70 14.94 0.29 -2.25
C GLU A 70 14.77 1.73 -2.71
N GLN A 71 15.01 2.01 -3.99
CA GLN A 71 14.76 3.31 -4.60
C GLN A 71 13.28 3.67 -4.51
N ALA A 72 12.37 2.79 -4.92
CA ALA A 72 10.93 3.03 -4.84
C ALA A 72 10.44 3.28 -3.40
N ARG A 73 11.05 2.61 -2.41
CA ARG A 73 10.77 2.85 -0.98
C ARG A 73 11.24 4.24 -0.54
N LYS A 74 12.42 4.67 -0.98
CA LYS A 74 12.98 5.99 -0.65
C LYS A 74 12.24 7.13 -1.37
N GLU A 75 11.86 6.92 -2.62
CA GLU A 75 11.13 7.89 -3.46
C GLU A 75 9.63 7.95 -3.10
N GLY A 76 9.15 6.99 -2.31
CA GLY A 76 8.09 7.19 -1.34
C GLY A 76 6.75 7.67 -1.91
N ARG A 77 5.94 6.73 -2.43
CA ARG A 77 4.46 6.86 -2.42
C ARG A 77 3.74 5.61 -1.90
N HIS A 78 4.49 4.65 -1.36
CA HIS A 78 3.89 3.55 -0.63
C HIS A 78 3.70 3.97 0.83
N CYS A 79 2.58 4.62 1.10
CA CYS A 79 2.13 4.97 2.44
C CYS A 79 1.21 3.86 2.96
N THR A 80 1.41 3.48 4.22
CA THR A 80 0.60 2.45 4.89
C THR A 80 -0.35 3.06 5.91
N TRP A 81 -0.59 4.38 5.83
CA TRP A 81 -1.41 5.10 6.79
C TRP A 81 -2.81 4.52 6.87
N MET A 82 -3.22 4.20 8.09
CA MET A 82 -4.57 3.81 8.46
C MET A 82 -5.03 4.67 9.63
N GLN A 83 -6.18 5.32 9.48
CA GLN A 83 -6.75 6.23 10.48
C GLN A 83 -6.81 5.64 11.90
N PHE A 84 -7.16 4.36 12.02
CA PHE A 84 -7.30 3.70 13.32
C PHE A 84 -5.95 3.41 13.99
N LEU A 85 -4.92 3.05 13.21
CA LEU A 85 -3.62 2.60 13.74
C LEU A 85 -2.66 3.77 13.93
N ASP A 86 -2.55 4.62 12.91
CA ASP A 86 -1.58 5.72 12.87
C ASP A 86 -2.18 7.03 13.40
N GLY A 87 -3.51 7.09 13.51
CA GLY A 87 -4.24 8.27 13.95
C GLY A 87 -4.41 9.34 12.87
N GLY A 88 -5.14 10.40 13.20
CA GLY A 88 -5.39 11.53 12.30
C GLY A 88 -6.68 11.42 11.49
N GLN A 89 -6.91 12.41 10.61
CA GLN A 89 -8.03 12.47 9.69
C GLN A 89 -7.50 12.68 8.26
N PRO A 90 -8.18 12.16 7.23
CA PRO A 90 -7.85 12.50 5.87
C PRO A 90 -7.98 14.01 5.65
N THR A 91 -7.13 14.55 4.77
CA THR A 91 -7.30 15.92 4.28
C THR A 91 -8.45 15.92 3.28
N VAL A 92 -9.31 16.94 3.34
CA VAL A 92 -10.45 17.07 2.43
C VAL A 92 -10.20 18.24 1.49
N GLU A 93 -10.11 17.94 0.20
CA GLU A 93 -9.97 18.96 -0.84
C GLU A 93 -11.31 19.71 -1.06
N PRO A 94 -11.30 20.90 -1.69
CA PRO A 94 -12.51 21.70 -1.92
C PRO A 94 -13.61 20.98 -2.72
N ASP A 95 -13.24 19.98 -3.52
CA ASP A 95 -14.16 19.14 -4.30
C ASP A 95 -14.74 17.95 -3.50
N GLY A 96 -14.32 17.76 -2.24
CA GLY A 96 -14.74 16.66 -1.37
C GLY A 96 -13.85 15.42 -1.44
N THR A 97 -12.78 15.43 -2.23
CA THR A 97 -11.81 14.33 -2.31
C THR A 97 -11.08 14.19 -0.98
N HIS A 98 -10.97 12.95 -0.49
CA HIS A 98 -10.27 12.63 0.74
C HIS A 98 -8.85 12.14 0.40
N LEU A 99 -7.84 12.79 0.95
CA LEU A 99 -6.43 12.48 0.72
C LEU A 99 -5.75 12.03 2.02
N CYS A 100 -4.77 11.16 1.87
CA CYS A 100 -3.92 10.67 2.93
C CYS A 100 -3.10 11.84 3.50
N PRO A 101 -3.15 12.08 4.82
CA PRO A 101 -2.46 13.21 5.42
C PRO A 101 -0.93 13.07 5.39
N GLU A 102 -0.40 11.86 5.18
CA GLU A 102 1.05 11.62 5.13
C GLU A 102 1.65 11.79 3.75
N CYS A 103 0.97 11.32 2.71
CA CYS A 103 1.54 11.26 1.35
C CYS A 103 0.70 11.97 0.28
N GLY A 104 -0.47 12.51 0.64
CA GLY A 104 -1.37 13.19 -0.29
C GLY A 104 -1.99 12.29 -1.36
N SER A 105 -1.85 10.97 -1.26
CA SER A 105 -2.52 10.01 -2.16
C SER A 105 -3.97 9.79 -1.74
N ASP A 106 -4.79 9.24 -2.64
CA ASP A 106 -6.18 8.91 -2.33
C ASP A 106 -6.32 7.94 -1.14
N VAL A 107 -7.45 8.06 -0.44
CA VAL A 107 -7.82 7.12 0.64
C VAL A 107 -9.10 6.36 0.31
N THR A 108 -9.12 5.08 0.67
CA THR A 108 -10.32 4.24 0.61
C THR A 108 -11.04 4.31 1.95
N LYS A 109 -12.35 4.56 1.89
CA LYS A 109 -13.26 4.40 3.02
C LYS A 109 -13.53 2.92 3.28
N ARG A 110 -13.24 2.45 4.49
CA ARG A 110 -13.44 1.07 4.94
C ARG A 110 -14.41 0.99 6.10
N GLN A 111 -14.91 -0.21 6.35
CA GLN A 111 -15.77 -0.51 7.49
C GLN A 111 -15.23 -1.73 8.22
N TRP A 112 -15.30 -1.71 9.55
CA TRP A 112 -15.03 -2.87 10.39
C TRP A 112 -16.16 -3.07 11.39
N ALA A 113 -16.51 -4.34 11.62
CA ALA A 113 -17.55 -4.73 12.57
C ALA A 113 -16.89 -5.18 13.88
N CYS A 114 -17.45 -4.76 15.01
CA CYS A 114 -17.15 -5.34 16.33
C CYS A 114 -18.38 -6.05 16.90
#